data_AF-A0A9D4W8I0-F1
#
_entry.id   AF-A0A9D4W8I0-F1
#
_cell.length_a   1.000
_cell.length_b   1.000
_cell.length_c   1.000
_cell.angle_alpha   90.00
_cell.angle_beta   90.00
_cell.angle_gamma   90.00
#
_symmetry.space_group_name_H-M   'P 1'
#
loop_
_entity.id
_entity.type
_entity.pdbx_description
1 polymer ?
#
loop_
_entity_poly.entity_id
_entity_poly.type
_entity_poly.pdbx_seq_one_letter_code
_entity_poly.pdbx_strand_id
1 'polypeptide(L)'
;MKCRYIVKEVEQVIRDIGRSLAALSLANTEVLSRISDQVNRLQSEMQRAEFEASQSQLDIVDKLNHGIKEQKLDQAFANDMLEEIARAVGVPVEPSEIKLLTLLGSNLEFGMCFTTWFKPAQALIEDQHIANAALHHGL
;
A
#
# COMPACT_ATOMS: atom_id res chain seq x y z
N MET A 1 33.63 44.41 -41.89
CA MET A 1 33.92 43.09 -41.26
C MET A 1 33.05 42.75 -40.04
N LYS A 2 32.50 43.73 -39.29
CA LYS A 2 31.74 43.47 -38.04
C LYS A 2 30.45 42.64 -38.20
N CYS A 3 29.68 42.83 -39.27
CA CYS A 3 28.44 42.07 -39.48
C CYS A 3 28.68 40.56 -39.62
N ARG A 4 29.73 40.15 -40.35
CA ARG A 4 30.12 38.73 -40.47
C ARG A 4 30.51 38.09 -39.14
N TYR A 5 31.11 38.86 -38.24
CA TYR A 5 31.45 38.39 -36.90
C TYR A 5 30.18 38.15 -36.07
N ILE A 6 29.28 39.14 -36.03
CA ILE A 6 28.00 39.03 -35.30
C ILE A 6 27.18 37.84 -35.79
N VAL A 7 27.09 37.62 -37.11
CA VAL A 7 26.37 36.48 -37.68
C VAL A 7 26.97 35.15 -37.19
N LYS A 8 28.31 35.02 -37.16
CA LYS A 8 28.96 33.80 -36.65
C LYS A 8 28.68 33.56 -35.17
N GLU A 9 28.70 34.61 -34.35
CA GLU A 9 28.37 34.51 -32.92
C GLU A 9 26.92 34.08 -32.71
N VAL A 10 25.97 34.68 -33.45
CA VAL A 10 24.56 34.31 -33.37
C VAL A 10 24.33 32.87 -33.81
N GLU A 11 24.93 32.43 -34.92
CA GLU A 11 24.84 31.04 -35.35
C GLU A 11 25.41 30.07 -34.30
N GLN A 12 26.52 30.45 -33.65
CA GLN A 12 27.10 29.62 -32.61
C GLN A 12 26.18 29.52 -31.39
N VAL A 13 25.61 30.64 -30.93
CA VAL A 13 24.66 30.65 -29.82
C VAL A 13 23.41 29.83 -30.16
N ILE A 14 22.88 29.92 -31.38
CA ILE A 14 21.74 29.09 -31.83
C ILE A 14 22.12 27.60 -31.80
N ARG A 15 23.33 27.23 -32.24
CA ARG A 15 23.82 25.85 -32.16
C ARG A 15 23.93 25.36 -30.72
N ASP A 16 24.38 26.22 -29.81
CA ASP A 16 24.53 25.91 -28.38
C ASP A 16 23.16 25.73 -27.69
N ILE A 17 22.18 26.59 -28.03
CA ILE A 17 20.78 26.44 -27.61
C ILE A 17 20.22 25.11 -28.11
N GLY A 18 20.40 24.79 -29.38
CA GLY A 18 19.92 23.54 -29.97
C GLY A 18 20.48 22.29 -29.27
N ARG A 19 21.78 22.28 -28.94
CA ARG A 19 22.40 21.19 -28.17
C ARG A 19 21.85 21.10 -26.74
N SER A 20 21.67 22.23 -26.09
CA SER A 20 21.13 22.29 -24.72
C SER A 20 19.69 21.76 -24.67
N LEU A 21 18.86 22.12 -25.65
CA LEU A 21 17.49 21.62 -25.76
C LEU A 21 17.46 20.11 -26.02
N ALA A 22 18.30 19.60 -26.92
CA ALA A 22 18.40 18.16 -27.18
C ALA A 22 18.82 17.38 -25.92
N ALA A 23 19.81 17.87 -25.18
CA ALA A 23 20.25 17.28 -23.93
C ALA A 23 19.14 17.27 -22.86
N LEU A 24 18.39 18.38 -22.75
CA LEU A 24 17.28 18.49 -21.81
C LEU A 24 16.14 17.52 -22.13
N SER A 25 15.80 17.36 -23.42
CA SER A 25 14.80 16.38 -23.85
C SER A 25 15.21 14.94 -23.51
N LEU A 26 16.47 14.58 -23.74
CA LEU A 26 17.00 13.25 -23.40
C LEU A 26 16.97 12.99 -21.89
N ALA A 27 17.42 13.96 -21.10
CA ALA A 27 17.39 13.86 -19.65
C ALA A 27 15.96 13.68 -19.12
N ASN A 28 14.98 14.36 -19.71
CA ASN A 28 13.57 14.19 -19.34
C ASN A 28 13.06 12.78 -19.65
N THR A 29 13.39 12.22 -20.82
CA THR A 29 13.02 10.85 -21.19
C THR A 29 13.66 9.82 -20.24
N GLU A 30 14.92 10.00 -19.87
CA GLU A 30 15.60 9.12 -18.90
C GLU A 30 14.92 9.17 -17.53
N VAL A 31 14.61 10.37 -17.03
CA VAL A 31 13.91 10.55 -15.75
C VAL A 31 12.54 9.88 -15.78
N LEU A 32 11.76 10.11 -16.84
CA LEU A 32 10.44 9.48 -17.00
C LEU A 32 10.52 7.95 -17.08
N SER A 33 11.54 7.40 -17.77
CA SER A 33 11.78 5.95 -17.80
C SER A 33 12.04 5.41 -16.39
N ARG A 34 12.91 6.07 -15.63
CA ARG A 34 13.23 5.66 -14.25
C ARG A 34 12.01 5.72 -13.34
N ILE A 35 11.18 6.76 -13.46
CA ILE A 35 9.92 6.87 -12.70
C ILE A 35 8.98 5.73 -13.10
N SER A 36 8.83 5.44 -14.40
CA SER A 36 7.98 4.34 -14.87
C SER A 36 8.43 2.99 -14.30
N ASP A 37 9.73 2.71 -14.30
CA ASP A 37 10.28 1.48 -13.73
C ASP A 37 10.00 1.37 -12.22
N GLN A 38 10.14 2.47 -11.49
CA GLN A 38 9.82 2.52 -10.05
C GLN A 38 8.34 2.29 -9.77
N VAL A 39 7.46 2.91 -10.56
CA VAL A 39 6.00 2.73 -10.45
C VAL A 39 5.59 1.30 -10.75
N ASN A 40 6.11 0.70 -11.83
CA ASN A 40 5.81 -0.69 -12.21
C ASN A 40 6.27 -1.68 -11.13
N ARG A 41 7.43 -1.43 -10.52
CA ARG A 41 7.92 -2.25 -9.41
C ARG A 41 7.04 -2.11 -8.18
N LEU A 42 6.68 -0.87 -7.80
CA LEU A 42 5.79 -0.63 -6.66
C LEU A 42 4.43 -1.31 -6.87
N GLN A 43 3.84 -1.20 -8.07
CA GLN A 43 2.60 -1.89 -8.41
C GLN A 43 2.71 -3.41 -8.21
N SER A 44 3.82 -4.01 -8.66
CA SER A 44 4.05 -5.45 -8.49
C SER A 44 4.19 -5.84 -7.02
N GLU A 45 4.88 -5.02 -6.22
CA GLU A 45 5.01 -5.21 -4.77
C GLU A 45 3.65 -5.09 -4.07
N MET A 46 2.82 -4.11 -4.47
CA MET A 46 1.46 -3.92 -3.94
C MET A 46 0.53 -5.08 -4.28
N GLN A 47 0.52 -5.55 -5.53
CA GLN A 47 -0.30 -6.70 -5.96
C GLN A 47 0.08 -7.98 -5.20
N ARG A 48 1.38 -8.20 -4.98
CA ARG A 48 1.84 -9.33 -4.17
C ARG A 48 1.37 -9.19 -2.72
N ALA A 49 1.51 -8.01 -2.12
CA ALA A 49 1.07 -7.79 -0.74
C ALA A 49 -0.44 -7.97 -0.58
N GLU A 50 -1.25 -7.51 -1.54
CA GLU A 50 -2.70 -7.71 -1.57
C GLU A 50 -3.06 -9.20 -1.65
N PHE A 51 -2.37 -9.95 -2.52
CA PHE A 51 -2.55 -11.40 -2.64
C PHE A 51 -2.19 -12.13 -1.34
N GLU A 52 -1.04 -11.82 -0.74
CA GLU A 52 -0.58 -12.42 0.51
C GLU A 52 -1.53 -12.11 1.68
N ALA A 53 -2.00 -10.86 1.80
CA ALA A 53 -2.98 -10.47 2.80
C ALA A 53 -4.30 -11.23 2.62
N SER A 54 -4.79 -11.32 1.37
CA SER A 54 -6.01 -12.07 1.04
C SER A 54 -5.87 -13.55 1.37
N GLN A 55 -4.73 -14.16 1.04
CA GLN A 55 -4.47 -15.56 1.35
C GLN A 55 -4.43 -15.80 2.87
N SER A 56 -3.75 -14.91 3.62
CA SER A 56 -3.70 -15.00 5.08
C SER A 56 -5.09 -14.92 5.72
N GLN A 57 -6.00 -14.10 5.18
CA GLN A 57 -7.38 -14.03 5.65
C GLN A 57 -8.15 -15.32 5.36
N LEU A 58 -7.97 -15.92 4.18
CA LEU A 58 -8.59 -17.21 3.84
C LEU A 58 -8.12 -18.34 4.76
N ASP A 59 -6.82 -18.41 5.05
CA ASP A 59 -6.24 -19.42 5.94
C ASP A 59 -6.83 -19.34 7.37
N ILE A 60 -7.06 -18.11 7.86
CA ILE A 60 -7.73 -17.86 9.15
C ILE A 60 -9.17 -18.39 9.12
N VAL A 61 -9.92 -18.12 8.06
CA VAL A 61 -11.31 -18.60 7.91
C VAL A 61 -11.35 -20.13 7.89
N ASP A 62 -10.42 -20.78 7.21
CA ASP A 62 -10.33 -22.24 7.16
C ASP A 62 -9.98 -22.86 8.52
N LYS A 63 -9.05 -22.25 9.26
CA LYS A 63 -8.72 -22.67 10.63
C LYS A 63 -9.91 -22.50 11.59
N LEU A 64 -10.66 -21.40 11.49
CA LEU A 64 -11.88 -21.19 12.26
C LEU A 64 -12.93 -22.25 11.94
N ASN A 65 -13.20 -22.50 10.66
CA ASN A 65 -14.14 -23.52 10.22
C ASN A 65 -13.74 -24.91 10.73
N HIS A 66 -12.45 -25.24 10.71
CA HIS A 66 -11.95 -26.49 11.27
C HIS A 66 -12.13 -26.53 12.80
N GLY A 67 -11.75 -25.49 13.52
CA GLY A 67 -11.92 -25.41 14.98
C GLY A 67 -13.38 -25.54 15.44
N ILE A 68 -14.32 -24.94 14.70
CA ILE A 68 -15.77 -25.08 14.94
C ILE A 68 -16.22 -26.52 14.75
N LYS A 69 -15.81 -27.17 13.64
CA LYS A 69 -16.16 -28.58 13.36
C LYS A 69 -15.62 -29.52 14.44
N GLU A 70 -14.41 -29.28 14.91
CA GLU A 70 -13.74 -30.06 15.95
C GLU A 70 -14.19 -29.66 17.37
N GLN A 71 -15.10 -28.68 17.52
CA GLN A 71 -15.56 -28.14 18.81
C GLN A 71 -14.41 -27.71 19.74
N LYS A 72 -13.37 -27.09 19.16
CA LYS A 72 -12.26 -26.52 19.93
C LYS A 72 -12.72 -25.25 20.65
N LEU A 73 -13.02 -25.40 21.93
CA LEU A 73 -13.47 -24.31 22.82
C LEU A 73 -12.40 -23.90 23.84
N ASP A 74 -11.19 -24.42 23.71
CA ASP A 74 -10.12 -24.08 24.64
C ASP A 74 -9.63 -22.64 24.43
N GLN A 75 -9.26 -22.01 25.54
CA GLN A 75 -8.84 -20.63 25.56
C GLN A 75 -7.55 -20.38 24.77
N ALA A 76 -6.68 -21.39 24.64
CA ALA A 76 -5.46 -21.26 23.85
C ALA A 76 -5.80 -21.11 22.36
N PHE A 77 -6.71 -21.94 21.84
CA PHE A 77 -7.22 -21.80 20.47
C PHE A 77 -7.86 -20.43 20.22
N ALA A 78 -8.66 -19.92 21.15
CA ALA A 78 -9.28 -18.60 21.02
C ALA A 78 -8.22 -17.47 20.98
N ASN A 79 -7.19 -17.55 21.82
CA ASN A 79 -6.12 -16.57 21.86
C ASN A 79 -5.25 -16.62 20.59
N ASP A 80 -4.89 -17.82 20.13
CA ASP A 80 -4.15 -18.01 18.88
C ASP A 80 -4.93 -17.43 17.70
N MET A 81 -6.25 -17.64 17.65
CA MET A 81 -7.08 -17.08 16.59
C MET A 81 -7.18 -15.56 16.64
N LEU A 82 -7.33 -14.97 17.82
CA LEU A 82 -7.33 -13.52 17.98
C LEU A 82 -6.00 -12.90 17.53
N GLU A 83 -4.89 -13.57 17.82
CA GLU A 83 -3.56 -13.13 17.42
C GLU A 83 -3.35 -13.22 15.90
N GLU A 84 -3.81 -14.30 15.26
CA GLU A 84 -3.77 -14.43 13.80
C GLU A 84 -4.64 -13.39 13.10
N ILE A 85 -5.85 -13.11 13.60
CA ILE A 85 -6.72 -12.05 13.07
C ILE A 85 -6.06 -10.69 13.23
N ALA A 86 -5.56 -10.36 14.42
CA ALA A 86 -4.91 -9.08 14.68
C ALA A 86 -3.72 -8.86 13.73
N ARG A 87 -2.88 -9.88 13.52
CA ARG A 87 -1.79 -9.81 12.54
C ARG A 87 -2.29 -9.58 11.11
N ALA A 88 -3.32 -10.29 10.67
CA ALA A 88 -3.86 -10.15 9.33
C ALA A 88 -4.53 -8.79 9.08
N VAL A 89 -5.06 -8.15 10.12
CA VAL A 89 -5.61 -6.78 10.05
C VAL A 89 -4.57 -5.69 10.37
N GLY A 90 -3.30 -6.05 10.58
CA GLY A 90 -2.22 -5.10 10.84
C GLY A 90 -2.23 -4.48 12.24
N VAL A 91 -2.91 -5.10 13.20
CA VAL A 91 -2.92 -4.69 14.61
C VAL A 91 -1.69 -5.28 15.32
N PRO A 92 -0.80 -4.44 15.89
CA PRO A 92 0.31 -4.93 16.69
C PRO A 92 -0.24 -5.68 17.90
N VAL A 93 0.33 -6.86 18.19
CA VAL A 93 -0.14 -7.71 19.27
C VAL A 93 0.88 -7.66 20.41
N GLU A 94 0.62 -6.84 21.43
CA GLU A 94 1.37 -6.94 22.68
C GLU A 94 0.75 -8.01 23.61
N PRO A 95 1.55 -8.80 24.34
CA PRO A 95 1.04 -9.83 25.27
C PRO A 95 0.04 -9.31 26.32
N SER A 96 0.12 -8.02 26.67
CA SER A 96 -0.80 -7.32 27.57
C SER A 96 -2.18 -7.05 26.97
N GLU A 97 -2.28 -6.89 25.65
CA GLU A 97 -3.52 -6.52 24.96
C GLU A 97 -4.42 -7.74 24.73
N ILE A 98 -3.83 -8.91 24.42
CA ILE A 98 -4.57 -10.19 24.43
C ILE A 98 -5.12 -10.48 25.84
N LYS A 99 -4.33 -10.19 26.87
CA LYS A 99 -4.74 -10.36 28.28
C LYS A 99 -5.87 -9.42 28.67
N LEU A 100 -5.91 -8.21 28.09
CA LEU A 100 -7.01 -7.25 28.22
C LEU A 100 -8.28 -7.73 27.51
N LEU A 101 -8.17 -8.22 26.27
CA LEU A 101 -9.29 -8.83 25.55
C LEU A 101 -9.88 -10.04 26.29
N THR A 102 -9.05 -10.79 27.02
CA THR A 102 -9.47 -11.88 27.90
C THR A 102 -10.29 -11.40 29.10
N LEU A 103 -10.02 -10.21 29.64
CA LEU A 103 -10.72 -9.62 30.79
C LEU A 103 -12.02 -8.88 30.38
N LEU A 104 -12.12 -8.45 29.12
CA LEU A 104 -13.25 -7.70 28.57
C LEU A 104 -14.40 -8.58 28.04
N GLY A 105 -14.39 -9.89 28.32
CA GLY A 105 -15.56 -10.78 28.17
C GLY A 105 -16.80 -10.36 28.99
N SER A 106 -16.76 -9.19 29.64
CA SER A 106 -17.84 -8.54 30.38
C SER A 106 -18.43 -7.36 29.59
N ASN A 107 -19.07 -7.67 28.45
CA ASN A 107 -20.23 -7.01 27.83
C ASN A 107 -20.41 -5.47 27.69
N LEU A 108 -19.50 -4.56 28.08
CA LEU A 108 -19.75 -3.11 27.91
C LEU A 108 -18.68 -2.29 27.18
N GLU A 109 -17.41 -2.71 27.10
CA GLU A 109 -16.36 -1.91 26.43
C GLU A 109 -16.06 -2.30 24.98
N PHE A 110 -16.61 -3.43 24.50
CA PHE A 110 -16.38 -3.93 23.14
C PHE A 110 -16.87 -2.94 22.06
N GLY A 111 -17.94 -2.19 22.34
CA GLY A 111 -18.47 -1.17 21.42
C GLY A 111 -17.56 0.05 21.23
N MET A 112 -16.77 0.41 22.24
CA MET A 112 -15.82 1.52 22.13
C MET A 112 -14.53 1.10 21.43
N CYS A 113 -14.02 -0.11 21.68
CA CYS A 113 -12.81 -0.59 21.01
C CYS A 113 -13.07 -0.85 19.50
N PHE A 114 -14.22 -1.43 19.14
CA PHE A 114 -14.56 -1.69 17.74
C PHE A 114 -14.66 -0.41 16.90
N THR A 115 -15.25 0.67 17.45
CA THR A 115 -15.39 1.93 16.69
C THR A 115 -14.09 2.73 16.58
N THR A 116 -13.17 2.57 17.53
CA THR A 116 -11.90 3.31 17.56
C THR A 116 -10.83 2.62 16.69
N TRP A 117 -10.86 1.29 16.61
CA TRP A 117 -9.86 0.50 15.87
C TRP A 117 -10.31 0.09 14.46
N PHE A 118 -11.62 -0.10 14.23
CA PHE A 118 -12.12 -0.63 12.94
C PHE A 118 -12.46 0.47 11.92
N LYS A 119 -12.89 1.66 12.36
CA LYS A 119 -13.20 2.78 11.44
C LYS A 119 -12.02 3.22 10.56
N PRO A 120 -10.78 3.34 11.08
CA PRO A 120 -9.63 3.67 10.26
C PRO A 120 -9.31 2.57 9.23
N ALA A 121 -9.44 1.29 9.62
CA ALA A 121 -9.20 0.16 8.72
C ALA A 121 -10.25 0.07 7.61
N GLN A 122 -11.52 0.35 7.91
CA GLN A 122 -12.60 0.38 6.93
C GLN A 122 -12.48 1.58 5.98
N ALA A 123 -12.03 2.74 6.47
CA ALA A 123 -11.72 3.89 5.63
C ALA A 123 -10.53 3.62 4.68
N LEU A 124 -9.52 2.88 5.12
CA LEU A 124 -8.39 2.44 4.28
C LEU A 124 -8.84 1.47 3.16
N ILE A 125 -9.80 0.59 3.44
CA ILE A 125 -10.35 -0.34 2.44
C ILE A 125 -11.27 0.40 1.44
N GLU A 126 -12.06 1.37 1.90
CA GLU A 126 -12.92 2.19 1.03
C GLU A 126 -12.08 3.14 0.14
N ASP A 127 -11.03 3.77 0.67
CA ASP A 127 -10.10 4.58 -0.13
C ASP A 127 -9.36 3.74 -1.19
N GLN A 128 -9.01 2.48 -0.86
CA GLN A 128 -8.38 1.55 -1.81
C GLN A 128 -9.33 1.17 -2.95
N HIS A 129 -10.62 0.95 -2.66
CA HIS A 129 -11.65 0.69 -3.68
C HIS A 129 -11.90 1.91 -4.58
N ILE A 130 -11.88 3.13 -4.03
CA ILE A 130 -12.01 4.37 -4.80
C ILE A 130 -10.78 4.59 -5.70
N ALA A 131 -9.57 4.32 -5.20
CA ALA A 131 -8.34 4.41 -5.97
C ALA A 131 -8.28 3.39 -7.13
N ASN A 132 -8.72 2.14 -6.89
CA ASN A 132 -8.81 1.12 -7.94
C ASN A 132 -9.90 1.42 -8.98
N ALA A 133 -11.02 2.03 -8.58
CA ALA A 133 -12.07 2.47 -9.51
C ALA A 133 -11.60 3.63 -10.41
N ALA A 134 -10.75 4.54 -9.88
CA ALA A 134 -10.16 5.63 -10.66
C ALA A 134 -9.17 5.13 -11.72
N LEU A 135 -8.37 4.10 -11.41
CA LEU A 135 -7.44 3.47 -12.35
C LEU A 135 -8.14 2.69 -13.48
N HIS A 136 -9.29 2.07 -13.21
CA HIS A 136 -10.06 1.33 -14.22
C HIS A 136 -10.92 2.20 -15.15
N HIS A 137 -11.21 3.45 -14.77
CA HIS A 137 -12.05 4.37 -15.55
C HIS A 137 -11.30 5.48 -16.31
N GLY A 138 -9.96 5.52 -16.28
CA GLY A 138 -9.16 6.36 -17.17
C GLY A 138 -9.52 7.85 -17.11
N LEU A 139 -9.28 8.49 -15.96
CA LEU A 139 -9.14 9.94 -15.85
C LEU A 139 -7.65 10.30 -15.80
#